data_AF-A0A7Z1SAA1-F1
#
_entry.id   AF-A0A7Z1SAA1-F1
#
_cell.length_a   1.000
_cell.length_b   1.000
_cell.length_c   1.000
_cell.angle_alpha   90.00
_cell.angle_beta   90.00
_cell.angle_gamma   90.00
#
_symmetry.space_group_name_H-M   'P 1'
#
loop_
_entity.id
_entity.type
_entity.pdbx_description
1 polymer ?
#
loop_
_entity_poly.entity_id
_entity_poly.type
_entity_poly.pdbx_seq_one_letter_code
_entity_poly.pdbx_strand_id
1 'polypeptide(L)'
;MYPAERIIRAHCRSVSGEIHSGFANLRSALPMNLTVRHDRFPLFSGAKPDIERIETIWTECLDADGGPWLFGEKPTVADAMFAPVAQRFLTYAVPLSPRSAAYCDTINGWPLMREWIDAARAEPDDIEELDIEF
;
A
#
# COMPACT_ATOMS: atom_id res chain seq x y z
N MET A 1 4.66 -16.23 -5.85
CA MET A 1 4.25 -15.53 -4.61
C MET A 1 2.82 -15.92 -4.22
N TYR A 2 2.60 -17.17 -3.86
CA TYR A 2 1.39 -17.57 -3.14
C TYR A 2 1.81 -18.58 -2.08
N PRO A 3 1.14 -18.59 -0.91
CA PRO A 3 1.35 -19.64 0.10
C PRO A 3 1.14 -21.04 -0.48
N ALA A 4 1.92 -22.01 -0.01
CA ALA A 4 1.81 -23.41 -0.44
C ALA A 4 0.59 -24.10 0.18
N GLU A 5 0.24 -23.75 1.41
CA GLU A 5 -0.95 -24.24 2.10
C GLU A 5 -2.22 -23.71 1.41
N ARG A 6 -3.22 -24.57 1.22
CA ARG A 6 -4.39 -24.31 0.38
C ARG A 6 -5.31 -23.24 0.95
N ILE A 7 -5.58 -23.29 2.25
CA ILE A 7 -6.46 -22.34 2.94
C ILE A 7 -5.79 -20.96 3.02
N ILE A 8 -4.52 -20.90 3.40
CA ILE A 8 -3.76 -19.63 3.44
C ILE A 8 -3.70 -19.01 2.03
N ARG A 9 -3.49 -19.83 0.98
CA ARG A 9 -3.53 -19.35 -0.41
C ARG A 9 -4.89 -18.83 -0.83
N ALA A 10 -5.98 -19.45 -0.41
CA ALA A 10 -7.34 -18.97 -0.69
C ALA A 10 -7.58 -17.61 -0.01
N HIS A 11 -7.14 -17.47 1.25
CA HIS A 11 -7.21 -16.21 1.98
C HIS A 11 -6.39 -15.10 1.30
N CYS A 12 -5.15 -15.39 0.92
CA CYS A 12 -4.28 -14.48 0.16
C CYS A 12 -4.95 -13.99 -1.14
N ARG A 13 -5.63 -14.87 -1.87
CA ARG A 13 -6.40 -14.48 -3.07
C ARG A 13 -7.61 -13.62 -2.75
N SER A 14 -8.34 -13.93 -1.68
CA SER A 14 -9.49 -13.14 -1.25
C SER A 14 -9.08 -11.71 -0.90
N VAL A 15 -8.04 -11.57 -0.09
CA VAL A 15 -7.47 -10.28 0.33
C VAL A 15 -6.93 -9.49 -0.87
N SER A 16 -6.26 -10.17 -1.80
CA SER A 16 -5.82 -9.59 -3.08
C SER A 16 -7.01 -9.08 -3.93
N GLY A 17 -8.11 -9.83 -3.97
CA GLY A 17 -9.34 -9.43 -4.65
C GLY A 17 -9.99 -8.21 -4.03
N GLU A 18 -10.07 -8.15 -2.70
CA GLU A 18 -10.68 -7.03 -1.98
C GLU A 18 -9.93 -5.71 -2.22
N ILE A 19 -8.59 -5.71 -2.16
CA ILE A 19 -7.83 -4.52 -2.53
C ILE A 19 -8.04 -4.16 -4.00
N HIS A 20 -8.08 -5.13 -4.92
CA HIS A 20 -8.28 -4.86 -6.34
C HIS A 20 -9.61 -4.16 -6.64
N SER A 21 -10.72 -4.62 -6.06
CA SER A 21 -12.07 -4.12 -6.39
C SER A 21 -12.66 -3.11 -5.41
N GLY A 22 -12.02 -2.86 -4.27
CA GLY A 22 -12.56 -2.02 -3.18
C GLY A 22 -11.98 -0.60 -3.08
N PHE A 23 -12.14 0.02 -1.91
CA PHE A 23 -11.43 1.22 -1.43
C PHE A 23 -11.37 2.42 -2.39
N ALA A 24 -12.48 2.71 -3.06
CA ALA A 24 -12.56 3.79 -4.04
C ALA A 24 -12.36 5.18 -3.42
N ASN A 25 -12.87 5.41 -2.20
CA ASN A 25 -12.75 6.71 -1.53
C ASN A 25 -11.30 6.97 -1.14
N LEU A 26 -10.60 5.97 -0.60
CA LEU A 26 -9.17 6.06 -0.32
C LEU A 26 -8.38 6.39 -1.60
N ARG A 27 -8.65 5.65 -2.69
CA ARG A 27 -7.94 5.83 -3.96
C ARG A 27 -8.13 7.21 -4.56
N SER A 28 -9.34 7.75 -4.45
CA SER A 28 -9.67 9.09 -4.92
C SER A 28 -9.03 10.18 -4.04
N ALA A 29 -9.08 10.01 -2.72
CA ALA A 29 -8.58 11.01 -1.77
C ALA A 29 -7.05 11.06 -1.69
N LEU A 30 -6.38 9.90 -1.77
CA LEU A 30 -4.95 9.75 -1.55
C LEU A 30 -4.29 9.09 -2.78
N PRO A 31 -4.02 9.83 -3.88
CA PRO A 31 -3.35 9.28 -5.04
C PRO A 31 -1.91 8.85 -4.70
N MET A 32 -1.40 7.80 -5.35
CA MET A 32 -0.03 7.36 -5.06
C MET A 32 0.96 8.33 -5.71
N ASN A 33 1.85 8.91 -4.90
CA ASN A 33 2.98 9.72 -5.36
C ASN A 33 4.23 9.28 -4.57
N LEU A 34 5.27 8.84 -5.29
CA LEU A 34 6.50 8.28 -4.73
C LEU A 34 7.61 9.33 -4.52
N THR A 35 7.44 10.53 -5.06
CA THR A 35 8.42 11.63 -4.97
C THR A 35 8.09 12.61 -3.85
N VAL A 36 6.84 12.64 -3.39
CA VAL A 36 6.34 13.56 -2.36
C VAL A 36 6.23 12.88 -0.99
N ARG A 37 6.45 13.66 0.07
CA ARG A 37 6.17 13.30 1.46
C ARG A 37 5.56 14.50 2.19
N HIS A 38 4.46 14.27 2.90
CA HIS A 38 3.84 15.26 3.78
C HIS A 38 4.13 14.90 5.24
N ASP A 39 4.43 15.91 6.06
CA ASP A 39 4.52 15.74 7.52
C ASP A 39 3.13 15.67 8.17
N ARG A 40 2.14 16.31 7.53
CA ARG A 40 0.73 16.29 7.92
C ARG A 40 -0.14 16.52 6.70
N PHE A 41 -1.22 15.75 6.59
CA PHE A 41 -2.21 15.91 5.52
C PHE A 41 -3.64 15.90 6.09
N PRO A 42 -4.51 16.84 5.69
CA PRO A 42 -5.91 16.82 6.11
C PRO A 42 -6.65 15.67 5.41
N LEU A 43 -7.09 14.67 6.19
CA LEU A 43 -7.84 13.54 5.65
C LEU A 43 -9.32 13.88 5.47
N PHE A 44 -9.83 13.61 4.27
CA PHE A 44 -11.26 13.66 4.00
C PHE A 44 -11.98 12.53 4.74
N SER A 45 -13.08 12.84 5.43
CA SER A 45 -13.81 11.88 6.28
C SER A 45 -14.31 10.65 5.51
N GLY A 46 -14.60 10.78 4.20
CA GLY A 46 -15.04 9.66 3.37
C GLY A 46 -13.99 8.57 3.13
N ALA A 47 -12.70 8.86 3.32
CA ALA A 47 -11.63 7.85 3.21
C ALA A 47 -11.41 7.06 4.51
N LYS A 48 -11.94 7.53 5.64
CA LYS A 48 -11.71 6.91 6.95
C LYS A 48 -12.21 5.45 7.03
N PRO A 49 -13.41 5.10 6.55
CA PRO A 49 -13.88 3.71 6.60
C PRO A 49 -13.00 2.75 5.79
N ASP A 50 -12.48 3.22 4.65
CA ASP A 50 -11.56 2.44 3.82
C ASP A 50 -10.24 2.16 4.56
N ILE A 51 -9.68 3.17 5.22
CA ILE A 51 -8.46 3.05 6.04
C ILE A 51 -8.69 2.05 7.17
N GLU A 52 -9.80 2.18 7.90
CA GLU A 52 -10.14 1.28 9.02
C GLU A 52 -10.29 -0.18 8.56
N ARG A 53 -10.92 -0.41 7.40
CA ARG A 53 -11.04 -1.77 6.83
C ARG A 53 -9.68 -2.32 6.42
N ILE A 54 -8.80 -1.52 5.84
CA ILE A 54 -7.44 -1.94 5.46
C ILE A 54 -6.63 -2.32 6.70
N GLU A 55 -6.65 -1.51 7.75
CA GLU A 55 -5.98 -1.84 9.01
C GLU A 55 -6.53 -3.13 9.63
N THR A 56 -7.83 -3.36 9.51
CA THR A 56 -8.46 -4.61 9.95
C THR A 56 -7.90 -5.81 9.17
N ILE A 57 -7.88 -5.74 7.84
CA ILE A 57 -7.32 -6.80 6.97
C ILE A 57 -5.87 -7.11 7.36
N TRP A 58 -5.05 -6.06 7.47
CA TRP A 58 -3.64 -6.24 7.78
C TRP A 58 -3.42 -6.84 9.16
N THR A 59 -4.16 -6.37 10.16
CA THR A 59 -4.08 -6.89 11.53
C THR A 59 -4.48 -8.36 11.57
N GLU A 60 -5.63 -8.72 10.97
CA GLU A 60 -6.11 -10.11 10.90
C GLU A 60 -5.10 -11.04 10.23
N CYS A 61 -4.52 -10.63 9.09
CA CYS A 61 -3.54 -11.44 8.37
C CYS A 61 -2.23 -11.58 9.19
N LEU A 62 -1.70 -10.47 9.70
CA LEU A 62 -0.47 -10.49 10.49
C LEU A 62 -0.64 -11.26 11.81
N ASP A 63 -1.84 -11.29 12.40
CA ASP A 63 -2.14 -12.09 13.59
C ASP A 63 -2.24 -13.58 13.28
N ALA A 64 -2.86 -13.93 12.16
CA ALA A 64 -3.01 -15.33 11.74
C ALA A 64 -1.68 -15.96 11.31
N ASP A 65 -0.85 -15.23 10.58
CA ASP A 65 0.32 -15.76 9.88
C ASP A 65 1.67 -15.29 10.45
N GLY A 66 1.66 -14.43 11.48
CA GLY A 66 2.85 -14.07 12.29
C GLY A 66 3.77 -12.99 11.71
N GLY A 67 3.58 -12.58 10.44
CA GLY A 67 4.37 -11.51 9.83
C GLY A 67 5.80 -11.90 9.43
N PRO A 68 6.63 -10.93 8.97
CA PRO A 68 6.33 -9.51 8.85
C PRO A 68 5.47 -9.16 7.61
N TRP A 69 5.27 -10.12 6.70
CA TRP A 69 4.37 -9.99 5.55
C TRP A 69 2.99 -10.54 5.89
N LEU A 70 1.96 -10.15 5.12
CA LEU A 70 0.58 -10.50 5.42
C LEU A 70 0.37 -12.01 5.58
N PHE A 71 1.12 -12.84 4.86
CA PHE A 71 1.00 -14.30 4.89
C PHE A 71 2.31 -15.00 5.27
N GLY A 72 3.07 -14.40 6.20
CA GLY A 72 4.22 -15.02 6.88
C GLY A 72 5.57 -14.37 6.56
N GLU A 73 6.63 -15.18 6.50
CA GLU A 73 8.01 -14.70 6.45
C GLU A 73 8.43 -14.09 5.10
N LYS A 74 7.68 -14.32 4.03
CA LYS A 74 8.03 -13.89 2.67
C LYS A 74 6.88 -13.12 2.02
N PRO A 75 7.19 -12.12 1.18
CA PRO A 75 6.16 -11.35 0.49
C PRO A 75 5.34 -12.25 -0.45
N THR A 76 4.05 -11.94 -0.53
CA THR A 76 3.09 -12.59 -1.41
C THR A 76 2.48 -11.60 -2.40
N VAL A 77 1.59 -12.08 -3.27
CA VAL A 77 0.84 -11.21 -4.18
C VAL A 77 0.01 -10.18 -3.41
N ALA A 78 -0.53 -10.53 -2.24
CA ALA A 78 -1.28 -9.57 -1.43
C ALA A 78 -0.40 -8.39 -1.01
N ASP A 79 0.82 -8.64 -0.55
CA ASP A 79 1.77 -7.59 -0.17
C ASP A 79 2.09 -6.66 -1.35
N ALA A 80 2.34 -7.25 -2.53
CA ALA A 80 2.56 -6.48 -3.76
C ALA A 80 1.35 -5.60 -4.13
N MET A 81 0.12 -6.11 -3.96
CA MET A 81 -1.10 -5.35 -4.26
C MET A 81 -1.41 -4.26 -3.23
N PHE A 82 -0.98 -4.45 -1.98
CA PHE A 82 -1.09 -3.44 -0.92
C PHE A 82 0.09 -2.45 -0.88
N ALA A 83 1.16 -2.68 -1.64
CA ALA A 83 2.31 -1.78 -1.62
C ALA A 83 1.97 -0.32 -1.99
N PRO A 84 1.13 -0.04 -3.00
CA PRO A 84 0.62 1.31 -3.26
C PRO A 84 -0.14 1.94 -2.07
N VAL A 85 -0.85 1.13 -1.29
CA VAL A 85 -1.60 1.60 -0.12
C VAL A 85 -0.66 2.00 1.00
N ALA A 86 0.32 1.15 1.31
CA ALA A 86 1.36 1.48 2.27
C ALA A 86 2.09 2.78 1.89
N GLN A 87 2.43 2.94 0.61
CA GLN A 87 3.06 4.18 0.11
C GLN A 87 2.13 5.39 0.25
N ARG A 88 0.82 5.28 -0.03
CA ARG A 88 -0.12 6.38 0.23
C ARG A 88 -0.15 6.77 1.70
N PHE A 89 -0.25 5.80 2.61
CA PHE A 89 -0.29 6.08 4.05
C PHE A 89 0.96 6.79 4.53
N LEU A 90 2.11 6.36 4.01
CA LEU A 90 3.40 6.97 4.18
C LEU A 90 3.41 8.41 3.62
N THR A 91 3.16 8.61 2.32
CA THR A 91 3.16 9.91 1.64
C THR A 91 2.28 10.95 2.33
N TYR A 92 1.09 10.57 2.79
CA TYR A 92 0.12 11.49 3.39
C TYR A 92 0.12 11.52 4.92
N ALA A 93 1.11 10.89 5.57
CA ALA A 93 1.18 10.81 7.04
C ALA A 93 -0.16 10.38 7.69
N VAL A 94 -0.79 9.35 7.12
CA VAL A 94 -2.03 8.78 7.65
C VAL A 94 -1.74 8.25 9.06
N PRO A 95 -2.52 8.63 10.09
CA PRO A 95 -2.34 8.09 11.43
C PRO A 95 -2.78 6.63 11.43
N LEU A 96 -1.84 5.75 11.75
CA LEU A 96 -2.02 4.30 11.77
C LEU A 96 -1.77 3.72 13.15
N SER A 97 -2.31 2.53 13.39
CA SER A 97 -1.85 1.71 14.52
C SER A 97 -0.35 1.37 14.39
N PRO A 98 0.36 1.12 15.51
CA PRO A 98 1.77 0.75 15.47
C PRO A 98 2.07 -0.47 14.56
N ARG A 99 1.13 -1.42 14.48
CA ARG A 99 1.27 -2.62 13.67
C ARG A 99 1.17 -2.31 12.17
N SER A 100 0.16 -1.54 11.76
CA SER A 100 0.00 -1.10 10.38
C SER A 100 1.17 -0.21 9.94
N ALA A 101 1.68 0.64 10.83
CA ALA A 101 2.87 1.45 10.57
C ALA A 101 4.11 0.56 10.31
N ALA A 102 4.36 -0.44 11.17
CA ALA A 102 5.47 -1.39 10.99
C ALA A 102 5.36 -2.20 9.69
N TYR A 103 4.13 -2.55 9.27
CA TYR A 103 3.90 -3.19 7.97
C TYR A 103 4.19 -2.23 6.80
N CYS A 104 3.82 -0.95 6.92
CA CYS A 104 4.19 0.06 5.92
C CYS A 104 5.71 0.20 5.80
N ASP A 105 6.43 0.19 6.92
CA ASP A 105 7.90 0.21 6.94
C ASP A 105 8.49 -1.04 6.29
N THR A 106 7.89 -2.22 6.53
CA THR A 106 8.29 -3.49 5.91
C THR A 106 8.17 -3.41 4.38
N ILE A 107 7.05 -2.91 3.87
CA ILE A 107 6.83 -2.69 2.43
C ILE A 107 7.82 -1.66 1.88
N ASN A 108 8.03 -0.55 2.59
CA ASN A 108 8.95 0.51 2.15
C ASN A 108 10.41 0.06 2.13
N GLY A 109 10.79 -0.87 3.00
CA GLY A 109 12.11 -1.51 3.02
C GLY A 109 12.28 -2.64 1.99
N TRP A 110 11.22 -3.03 1.29
CA TRP A 110 11.30 -4.10 0.29
C TRP A 110 12.20 -3.68 -0.88
N PRO A 111 13.23 -4.46 -1.29
CA PRO A 111 14.13 -4.01 -2.37
C PRO A 111 13.43 -3.63 -3.67
N LEU A 112 12.37 -4.32 -4.06
CA LEU A 112 11.60 -3.98 -5.26
C LEU A 112 10.86 -2.65 -5.12
N MET A 113 10.36 -2.31 -3.93
CA MET A 113 9.76 -1.00 -3.68
C MET A 113 10.80 0.10 -3.64
N ARG A 114 11.98 -0.17 -3.07
CA ARG A 114 13.11 0.77 -3.08
C ARG A 114 13.56 1.09 -4.49
N GLU A 115 13.73 0.07 -5.33
CA GLU A 115 14.06 0.23 -6.76
C GLU A 115 13.04 1.10 -7.48
N TRP A 116 11.74 0.85 -7.26
CA TRP A 116 10.68 1.64 -7.88
C TRP A 116 10.66 3.10 -7.40
N ILE A 117 10.83 3.33 -6.09
CA ILE A 117 10.91 4.69 -5.52
C ILE A 117 12.12 5.44 -6.10
N ASP A 118 13.28 4.79 -6.18
CA ASP A 118 14.50 5.42 -6.69
C ASP A 118 14.36 5.72 -8.19
N ALA A 119 13.73 4.83 -8.97
CA ALA A 119 13.41 5.07 -10.38
C ALA A 119 12.44 6.24 -10.57
N ALA A 120 11.35 6.30 -9.79
CA ALA A 120 10.36 7.38 -9.86
C ALA A 120 10.97 8.76 -9.52
N ARG A 121 11.99 8.81 -8.66
CA ARG A 121 12.71 10.05 -8.33
C ARG A 121 13.72 10.47 -9.39
N ALA A 122 14.11 9.56 -10.28
CA ALA A 122 14.99 9.85 -11.40
C ALA A 122 14.21 10.28 -12.66
N GLU A 123 12.88 10.16 -12.66
CA GLU A 123 12.04 10.66 -13.75
C GLU A 123 12.14 12.20 -13.82
N PRO A 124 12.30 12.77 -15.03
CA PRO A 124 12.28 14.23 -15.22
C PRO A 124 10.92 14.81 -14.85
N ASP A 125 10.91 16.00 -14.22
CA ASP A 125 9.68 16.70 -13.83
C ASP A 125 8.87 17.21 -15.04
N ASP A 126 9.53 17.48 -16.18
CA ASP A 126 8.90 17.96 -17.41
C ASP A 126 8.86 16.85 -18.48
N ILE A 127 7.65 16.57 -18.97
CA ILE A 127 7.43 15.79 -20.20
C ILE A 127 7.24 16.82 -21.32
N GLU A 128 8.26 17.04 -22.16
CA GLU A 128 8.24 18.01 -23.28
C GLU A 128 7.01 17.88 -24.21
N GLU A 129 6.32 16.73 -24.26
CA GLU A 129 5.13 16.50 -25.11
C GLU A 129 3.81 17.13 -24.59
N LEU A 130 3.76 17.69 -23.38
CA LEU A 130 2.54 18.35 -22.84
C LEU A 130 2.47 19.86 -23.15
N ASP A 131 3.50 20.42 -23.78
CA ASP A 131 3.55 21.82 -24.25
C ASP A 131 2.90 22.01 -25.64
N ILE A 132 1.91 21.17 -26.00
CA ILE A 132 1.06 21.46 -27.15
C ILE A 132 0.00 22.47 -26.70
N GLU A 133 0.28 23.77 -26.90
CA GLU A 133 -0.72 24.84 -26.81
C GLU A 133 -2.00 24.44 -27.57
N PHE A 134 -3.14 24.40 -26.86
CA PHE A 134 -4.47 24.34 -27.45
C PHE A 134 -4.96 25.74 -27.82
#